data_AF-A0ABD0N8E9-F1
#
_entry.id   AF-A0ABD0N8E9-F1
#
_cell.length_a   1.000
_cell.length_b   1.000
_cell.length_c   1.000
_cell.angle_alpha   90.00
_cell.angle_beta   90.00
_cell.angle_gamma   90.00
#
_symmetry.space_group_name_H-M   'P 1'
#
loop_
_entity.id
_entity.type
_entity.pdbx_description
1 polymer ?
#
loop_
_entity_poly.entity_id
_entity_poly.type
_entity_poly.pdbx_seq_one_letter_code
_entity_poly.pdbx_strand_id
1 'polypeptide(L)'
;FPCLEAYITYCCNQVGAKALLDQKKQDRRVEHFLRLCQESSFSRKLDLWNFLDLPRSRLVKYPLLLKEIQKSTPPDHPDEDALPQA
;
A
#
# COMPACT_ATOMS: atom_id res chain seq x y z
N PHE A 1 2.66 9.17 -14.29
CA PHE A 1 2.64 9.59 -12.86
C PHE A 1 4.00 10.13 -12.37
N PRO A 2 4.20 11.46 -12.31
CA PRO A 2 5.50 12.04 -11.95
C PRO A 2 5.87 12.01 -10.45
N CYS A 3 5.00 11.54 -9.55
CA CYS A 3 5.26 11.58 -8.10
C CYS A 3 5.38 10.22 -7.41
N LEU A 4 5.34 9.10 -8.16
CA LEU A 4 5.42 7.76 -7.56
C LEU A 4 6.87 7.30 -7.28
N GLU A 5 7.86 8.00 -7.84
CA GLU A 5 9.29 7.71 -7.62
C GLU A 5 9.69 7.82 -6.14
N ALA A 6 9.02 8.69 -5.37
CA ALA A 6 9.23 8.81 -3.93
C ALA A 6 8.98 7.49 -3.16
N TYR A 7 8.19 6.56 -3.73
CA TYR A 7 7.92 5.26 -3.12
C TYR A 7 8.99 4.20 -3.43
N ILE A 8 9.91 4.45 -4.37
CA ILE A 8 10.94 3.46 -4.75
C ILE A 8 11.76 3.07 -3.53
N THR A 9 12.35 4.06 -2.83
CA THR A 9 13.16 3.80 -1.63
C THR A 9 12.36 3.11 -0.53
N TYR A 10 11.10 3.49 -0.35
CA TYR A 10 10.23 2.86 0.64
C TYR A 10 9.96 1.38 0.32
N CYS A 11 9.57 1.07 -0.92
CA CYS A 11 9.28 -0.29 -1.36
C CYS A 11 10.52 -1.18 -1.42
N CYS A 12 11.68 -0.65 -1.82
CA CYS A 12 12.95 -1.40 -1.84
C CYS A 12 13.36 -1.87 -0.43
N ASN A 13 13.15 -1.04 0.59
CA ASN A 13 13.51 -1.37 1.98
C ASN A 13 12.48 -2.25 2.69
N GLN A 14 11.34 -2.52 2.06
CA GLN A 14 10.21 -3.16 2.73
C GLN A 14 10.48 -4.60 3.15
N VAL A 15 11.32 -5.33 2.40
CA VAL A 15 11.76 -6.69 2.75
C VAL A 15 12.59 -6.67 4.04
N GLY A 16 13.53 -5.71 4.16
CA GLY A 16 14.34 -5.52 5.36
C GLY A 16 13.48 -5.10 6.55
N ALA A 17 12.52 -4.19 6.34
CA ALA A 17 11.58 -3.77 7.37
C ALA A 17 10.72 -4.94 7.87
N LYS A 18 10.28 -5.86 6.99
CA LYS A 18 9.54 -7.07 7.38
C LYS A 18 10.39 -7.99 8.25
N ALA A 19 11.61 -8.29 7.82
CA ALA A 19 12.53 -9.14 8.57
C ALA A 19 12.80 -8.57 9.98
N LEU A 20 13.02 -7.25 10.07
CA LEU A 20 13.21 -6.58 11.36
C LEU A 20 11.94 -6.63 12.23
N LEU A 21 10.77 -6.42 11.64
CA LEU A 21 9.50 -6.51 12.37
C LEU A 21 9.28 -7.92 12.93
N ASP A 22 9.52 -8.96 12.12
CA ASP A 22 9.36 -10.35 12.54
C ASP A 22 10.37 -10.72 13.64
N GLN A 23 11.60 -10.22 13.56
CA GLN A 23 12.59 -10.33 14.65
C GLN A 23 12.11 -9.62 15.93
N LYS A 24 11.62 -8.39 15.82
CA LYS A 24 11.20 -7.57 16.98
C LYS A 24 9.94 -8.11 17.65
N LYS A 25 9.05 -8.76 16.89
CA LYS A 25 7.86 -9.44 17.44
C LYS A 25 8.21 -10.57 18.43
N GLN A 26 9.46 -11.05 18.46
CA GLN A 26 9.91 -12.02 19.46
C GLN A 26 10.10 -11.39 20.86
N ASP A 27 10.28 -10.07 20.97
CA ASP A 27 10.25 -9.36 22.26
C ASP A 27 8.80 -9.21 22.72
N ARG A 28 8.47 -9.82 23.86
CA ARG A 28 7.12 -9.78 24.47
C ARG A 28 6.56 -8.38 24.64
N ARG A 29 7.41 -7.37 24.90
CA ARG A 29 6.95 -5.98 25.07
C ARG A 29 6.46 -5.41 23.75
N VAL A 30 7.17 -5.71 22.66
CA VAL A 30 6.80 -5.28 21.31
C VAL A 30 5.52 -6.01 20.88
N GLU A 31 5.47 -7.33 21.04
CA GLU A 31 4.27 -8.12 20.75
C GLU A 31 3.04 -7.59 21.49
N HIS A 32 3.17 -7.38 22.80
CA HIS A 32 2.09 -6.86 23.64
C HIS A 32 1.61 -5.49 23.16
N PHE A 33 2.53 -4.56 22.88
CA PHE A 33 2.19 -3.24 22.37
C PHE A 33 1.46 -3.30 21.01
N LEU A 34 1.94 -4.13 20.08
CA LEU A 34 1.32 -4.30 18.77
C LEU A 34 -0.10 -4.88 18.89
N ARG A 35 -0.30 -5.83 19.80
CA ARG A 35 -1.62 -6.39 20.09
C ARG A 35 -2.58 -5.35 20.64
N LEU A 36 -2.15 -4.51 21.60
CA LEU A 36 -2.98 -3.42 22.12
C LEU A 36 -3.37 -2.41 21.02
N CYS A 37 -2.46 -2.11 20.09
CA CYS A 37 -2.78 -1.29 18.94
C CYS A 37 -3.84 -1.95 18.05
N GLN A 38 -3.72 -3.26 17.80
CA GLN A 38 -4.66 -4.01 16.97
C GLN A 38 -6.06 -4.15 17.60
N GLU A 39 -6.14 -4.23 18.92
CA GLU A 39 -7.40 -4.25 19.68
C GLU A 39 -8.09 -2.87 19.72
N SER A 40 -7.31 -1.80 19.58
CA SER A 40 -7.82 -0.43 19.55
C SER A 40 -8.57 -0.13 18.24
N SER A 41 -9.67 0.64 18.33
CA SER A 41 -10.54 0.94 17.19
C SER A 41 -9.83 1.62 16.01
N PHE A 42 -8.80 2.43 16.28
CA PHE A 42 -8.06 3.15 15.24
C PHE A 42 -7.37 2.23 14.23
N SER A 43 -6.94 1.03 14.66
CA SER A 43 -6.23 0.10 13.78
C SER A 43 -7.17 -0.63 12.83
N ARG A 44 -8.49 -0.57 13.08
CA ARG A 44 -9.51 -1.35 12.35
C ARG A 44 -9.15 -2.85 12.29
N LYS A 45 -8.54 -3.38 13.35
CA LYS A 45 -8.07 -4.77 13.50
C LYS A 45 -6.90 -5.16 12.55
N LEU A 46 -6.29 -4.20 11.89
CA LEU A 46 -5.11 -4.44 11.05
C LEU A 46 -3.84 -4.49 11.90
N ASP A 47 -2.93 -5.38 11.54
CA ASP A 47 -1.60 -5.43 12.13
C ASP A 47 -0.67 -4.34 11.55
N LEU A 48 0.47 -4.09 12.21
CA LEU A 48 1.43 -3.07 11.75
C LEU A 48 1.90 -3.31 10.31
N TRP A 49 2.06 -4.57 9.90
CA TRP A 49 2.52 -4.88 8.55
C TRP A 49 1.54 -4.41 7.48
N ASN A 50 0.24 -4.53 7.70
CA ASN A 50 -0.78 -4.04 6.76
C ASN A 50 -0.64 -2.53 6.49
N PHE A 51 -0.27 -1.74 7.49
CA PHE A 51 -0.02 -0.31 7.33
C PHE A 51 1.29 -0.04 6.59
N LEU A 52 2.35 -0.77 6.92
CA LEU A 52 3.64 -0.65 6.26
C LEU A 52 3.59 -1.10 4.79
N ASP A 53 2.73 -2.05 4.46
CA ASP A 53 2.55 -2.59 3.10
C ASP A 53 1.62 -1.75 2.21
N LEU A 54 0.92 -0.78 2.79
CA LEU A 54 -0.08 0.01 2.10
C LEU A 54 0.45 0.72 0.84
N PRO A 55 1.63 1.38 0.84
CA PRO A 55 2.15 2.04 -0.36
C PRO A 55 2.37 1.07 -1.52
N ARG A 56 3.00 -0.09 -1.27
CA ARG A 56 3.22 -1.12 -2.28
C ARG A 56 1.90 -1.67 -2.82
N SER A 57 0.97 -2.01 -1.92
CA SER A 57 -0.37 -2.51 -2.28
C SER A 57 -1.19 -1.50 -3.06
N ARG A 58 -1.03 -0.20 -2.79
CA ARG A 58 -1.72 0.87 -3.52
C ARG A 58 -1.13 1.08 -4.92
N LEU A 59 0.20 1.06 -5.05
CA LEU A 59 0.88 1.22 -6.33
C LEU A 59 0.45 0.19 -7.37
N VAL A 60 0.37 -1.08 -6.97
CA VAL A 60 -0.05 -2.17 -7.87
C VAL A 60 -1.52 -2.08 -8.29
N LYS A 61 -2.35 -1.34 -7.53
CA LYS A 61 -3.76 -1.15 -7.84
C LYS A 61 -4.00 -0.04 -8.86
N TYR A 62 -3.12 0.95 -8.99
CA TYR A 62 -3.35 2.06 -9.92
C TYR A 62 -3.57 1.60 -11.37
N PRO A 63 -2.75 0.69 -11.94
CA PRO A 63 -3.00 0.19 -13.30
C PRO A 63 -4.34 -0.54 -13.45
N LEU A 64 -4.81 -1.22 -12.39
CA LEU A 64 -6.09 -1.93 -12.40
C LEU A 64 -7.27 -0.95 -12.36
N LEU A 65 -7.18 0.06 -11.49
CA LEU A 65 -8.20 1.11 -11.37
C LEU A 65 -8.32 1.92 -12.66
N LEU A 66 -7.19 2.30 -13.27
CA LEU A 66 -7.18 3.06 -14.52
C LEU A 66 -7.79 2.26 -15.68
N LYS A 67 -7.49 0.96 -15.77
CA LYS A 67 -8.12 0.08 -16.76
C LYS A 67 -9.64 0.00 -16.58
N GLU A 68 -10.11 -0.04 -15.34
CA GLU A 68 -11.55 -0.13 -15.08
C GLU A 68 -12.27 1.20 -15.39
N ILE A 69 -11.63 2.33 -15.09
CA ILE A 69 -12.11 3.65 -15.51
C ILE A 69 -12.17 3.74 -17.03
N GLN A 70 -11.12 3.32 -17.74
CA GLN A 70 -11.07 3.34 -19.20
C GLN A 70 -12.20 2.51 -19.82
N LYS A 71 -12.43 1.28 -19.34
CA LYS A 71 -13.56 0.45 -19.80
C LYS A 71 -14.93 1.09 -19.60
N SER A 72 -15.07 1.92 -18.58
CA SER A 72 -16.32 2.62 -18.24
C SER A 72 -16.44 3.98 -18.93
N THR A 73 -15.42 4.41 -19.68
CA THR A 73 -15.35 5.70 -20.36
C THR A 73 -15.84 5.53 -21.81
N PRO A 74 -16.77 6.37 -22.30
CA PRO A 74 -17.20 6.34 -23.70
C PRO A 74 -16.04 6.62 -24.67
N PRO A 75 -16.03 6.02 -25.87
CA PRO A 75 -14.97 6.21 -26.86
C PRO A 75 -14.87 7.66 -27.37
N ASP A 76 -15.94 8.44 -27.25
CA ASP A 76 -15.97 9.83 -27.70
C ASP A 76 -15.42 10.81 -26.64
N HIS A 77 -15.00 10.29 -25.48
CA HIS A 77 -14.55 11.09 -24.35
C HIS A 77 -13.03 11.32 -24.42
N PRO A 78 -12.53 12.56 -24.21
CA PRO A 78 -11.10 12.88 -24.30
C PRO A 78 -10.20 12.10 -23.32
N ASP A 79 -10.78 11.53 -22.27
CA ASP A 79 -10.04 10.70 -21.31
C ASP A 79 -9.71 9.30 -21.85
N GLU A 80 -10.37 8.82 -22.91
CA GLU A 80 -10.08 7.50 -23.50
C GLU A 80 -8.62 7.42 -24.00
N ASP A 81 -8.13 8.51 -24.57
CA ASP A 81 -6.76 8.67 -25.07
C ASP A 81 -5.73 9.00 -23.96
N ALA A 82 -6.17 9.65 -22.89
CA ALA A 82 -5.30 10.14 -21.81
C ALA A 82 -5.03 9.08 -20.73
N LEU A 83 -6.01 8.21 -20.43
CA LEU A 83 -5.91 7.18 -19.39
C LEU A 83 -4.80 6.12 -19.63
N PRO A 84 -4.51 5.68 -20.87
CA PRO A 84 -3.38 4.77 -21.15
C PRO A 84 -2.01 5.37 -20.87
N GLN A 85 -1.90 6.70 -20.90
CA GLN A 85 -0.62 7.44 -20.76
C GLN A 85 -0.39 7.95 -19.34
N ALA A 86 -1.37 7.78 -18.45
CA ALA A 86 -1.35 8.28 -17.08
C ALA A 86 -0.35 7.56 -16.17
#